data_AF-A0A6L4ABI4-F1
#
_entry.id   AF-A0A6L4ABI4-F1
#
_cell.length_a   1.000
_cell.length_b   1.000
_cell.length_c   1.000
_cell.angle_alpha   90.00
_cell.angle_beta   90.00
_cell.angle_gamma   90.00
#
_symmetry.space_group_name_H-M   'P 1'
#
loop_
_entity.id
_entity.type
_entity.pdbx_description
1 polymer ?
#
loop_
_entity_poly.entity_id
_entity_poly.type
_entity_poly.pdbx_seq_one_letter_code
_entity_poly.pdbx_strand_id
1 'polypeptide(L)' 'MITPADEVIDFLLSQPTLEQVLMMRPSEVTQTRLRYLLDGNRNHTLNDVEQAELEDYSWLEHFVRRLKIRAREKLVFGG' A
#
# COMPACT_ATOMS: atom_id res chain seq x y z
N MET A 1 2.47 14.84 -8.11
CA MET A 1 1.34 14.06 -7.57
C MET A 1 1.98 13.01 -6.68
N ILE A 2 1.65 12.98 -5.38
CA ILE A 2 2.18 11.95 -4.47
C ILE A 2 1.54 10.63 -4.89
N THR A 3 2.35 9.65 -5.25
CA THR A 3 1.90 8.32 -5.63
C THR A 3 1.71 7.47 -4.37
N PRO A 4 0.96 6.36 -4.44
CA PRO A 4 0.88 5.41 -3.34
C PRO A 4 2.26 4.90 -2.90
N ALA A 5 3.21 4.76 -3.85
CA ALA A 5 4.57 4.35 -3.57
C ALA A 5 5.34 5.41 -2.74
N ASP A 6 5.13 6.69 -3.03
CA ASP A 6 5.73 7.79 -2.27
C ASP A 6 5.31 7.74 -0.79
N GLU A 7 4.04 7.42 -0.49
CA GLU A 7 3.59 7.26 0.91
C GLU A 7 4.36 6.15 1.64
N VAL A 8 4.61 5.02 0.97
CA VAL A 8 5.37 3.91 1.55
C VAL A 8 6.85 4.28 1.70
N ILE A 9 7.43 5.00 0.74
CA ILE A 9 8.81 5.49 0.82
C ILE A 9 8.97 6.46 1.99
N ASP A 10 8.10 7.46 2.10
CA ASP A 10 8.11 8.44 3.19
C ASP A 10 7.94 7.76 4.55
N PHE A 11 7.03 6.78 4.63
CA PHE A 11 6.88 5.96 5.82
C PHE A 11 8.17 5.22 6.18
N LEU A 12 8.85 4.59 5.22
CA LEU A 12 10.12 3.90 5.46
C LEU A 12 11.25 4.86 5.86
N LEU A 13 11.31 6.04 5.25
CA LEU A 13 12.29 7.09 5.58
C LEU A 13 12.10 7.65 6.99
N SER A 14 10.89 7.56 7.56
CA SER A 14 10.63 7.91 8.96
C SER A 14 11.28 6.96 9.99
N GLN A 15 11.93 5.88 9.53
CA GLN A 15 12.53 4.83 10.36
C GLN A 15 11.54 4.22 11.35
N PRO A 16 10.42 3.64 10.86
CA PRO A 16 9.34 3.16 11.71
C PRO A 16 9.77 1.94 12.53
N THR A 17 9.19 1.78 13.71
CA THR A 17 9.35 0.54 14.49
C THR A 17 8.65 -0.64 13.80
N LEU A 18 9.00 -1.86 14.19
CA LEU A 18 8.37 -3.06 13.61
C LEU A 18 6.85 -3.08 13.90
N GLU A 19 6.42 -2.60 15.06
CA GLU A 19 5.01 -2.45 15.41
C GLU A 19 4.31 -1.43 14.50
N GLN A 20 4.96 -0.29 14.23
CA GLN A 20 4.44 0.71 13.31
C GLN A 20 4.31 0.15 11.89
N VAL A 21 5.29 -0.64 11.43
CA VAL A 21 5.22 -1.35 10.14
C VAL A 21 4.00 -2.27 10.08
N LEU A 22 3.72 -3.03 11.14
CA LEU A 22 2.52 -3.88 11.22
C LEU A 22 1.21 -3.08 11.17
N MET A 23 1.21 -1.90 11.78
CA MET A 23 0.06 -0.99 11.83
C MET A 23 -0.11 -0.14 10.57
N MET A 24 0.89 -0.08 9.67
CA MET A 24 0.86 0.74 8.46
C MET A 24 -0.43 0.54 7.66
N ARG A 25 -1.06 1.63 7.26
CA ARG A 25 -2.24 1.65 6.40
C ARG A 25 -2.10 2.78 5.37
N PRO A 26 -2.70 2.64 4.19
CA PRO A 26 -2.72 3.72 3.20
C PRO A 26 -3.41 4.97 3.76
N SER A 27 -3.02 6.16 3.31
CA SER A 27 -3.71 7.40 3.68
C SER A 27 -5.19 7.40 3.27
N GLU A 28 -6.02 8.26 3.87
CA GLU A 28 -7.44 8.38 3.50
C GLU A 28 -7.65 8.78 2.04
N VAL A 29 -6.73 9.58 1.47
CA VAL A 29 -6.75 9.96 0.06
C VAL A 29 -6.51 8.73 -0.81
N THR A 30 -5.50 7.95 -0.48
CA THR A 30 -5.12 6.71 -1.16
C THR A 30 -6.20 5.63 -1.03
N GLN A 31 -6.83 5.50 0.14
CA GLN A 31 -7.99 4.63 0.34
C GLN A 31 -9.19 5.05 -0.51
N THR A 32 -9.46 6.36 -0.62
CA THR A 32 -10.56 6.90 -1.43
C THR A 32 -10.33 6.65 -2.91
N ARG A 33 -9.11 6.91 -3.41
CA ARG A 33 -8.75 6.65 -4.80
C ARG A 33 -8.80 5.17 -5.13
N LEU A 34 -8.25 4.31 -4.27
CA LEU A 34 -8.30 2.87 -4.45
C LEU A 34 -9.75 2.34 -4.51
N ARG A 35 -10.65 2.86 -3.66
CA ARG A 35 -12.07 2.46 -3.69
C ARG A 35 -12.74 2.86 -5.00
N TYR A 36 -12.49 4.07 -5.50
CA TYR A 36 -12.95 4.48 -6.83
C TYR A 36 -12.46 3.54 -7.93
N LEU A 37 -11.16 3.20 -7.94
CA LEU A 37 -10.58 2.32 -8.94
C LEU A 37 -11.15 0.90 -8.85
N LEU A 38 -11.32 0.36 -7.64
CA LEU A 38 -11.92 -0.97 -7.45
C LEU A 38 -13.37 -1.02 -7.93
N ASP A 39 -14.16 0.01 -7.63
CA ASP A 39 -15.55 0.08 -8.07
C ASP A 39 -15.66 0.27 -9.59
N GLY A 40 -14.79 1.09 -10.19
CA GLY A 40 -14.72 1.23 -11.64
C GLY A 40 -14.25 -0.04 -12.35
N ASN A 41 -13.29 -0.77 -11.76
CA ASN A 41 -12.82 -2.06 -12.31
C ASN A 41 -13.92 -3.12 -12.30
N ARG A 42 -14.70 -3.20 -11.21
CA ARG A 42 -15.87 -4.10 -11.12
C ARG A 42 -16.93 -3.80 -12.19
N ASN A 43 -17.08 -2.53 -12.54
CA ASN A 43 -18.08 -2.07 -13.50
C ASN A 43 -17.52 -1.95 -14.94
N HIS A 44 -16.26 -2.30 -15.17
CA HIS A 44 -15.55 -2.14 -16.45
C HIS A 44 -15.62 -0.71 -17.01
N THR A 45 -15.50 0.30 -16.14
CA THR A 45 -15.58 1.72 -16.51
C THR A 45 -14.24 2.46 -16.45
N LEU A 46 -13.16 1.78 -16.06
CA LEU A 46 -11.85 2.39 -16.00
C LEU A 46 -11.30 2.63 -17.40
N ASN A 47 -10.61 3.75 -17.60
CA ASN A 47 -9.74 3.94 -18.75
C ASN A 47 -8.37 3.26 -18.53
N ASP A 48 -7.56 3.19 -19.59
CA ASP A 48 -6.24 2.53 -19.56
C ASP A 48 -5.30 3.10 -18.47
N VAL A 49 -5.38 4.41 -18.20
CA VAL A 49 -4.54 5.05 -17.17
C VAL A 49 -4.99 4.62 -15.77
N GLU A 50 -6.31 4.55 -15.54
CA GLU A 50 -6.86 4.10 -14.27
C GLU A 50 -6.66 2.60 -14.05
N GLN A 51 -6.68 1.81 -15.12
CA GLN A 51 -6.36 0.38 -15.09
C GLN A 51 -4.90 0.19 -14.64
N ALA A 52 -3.96 0.91 -15.25
CA ALA A 52 -2.55 0.88 -14.86
C ALA A 52 -2.34 1.36 -13.42
N GLU A 53 -3.05 2.41 -12.99
CA GLU A 53 -2.99 2.88 -11.61
C GLU A 53 -3.45 1.78 -10.63
N LEU A 54 -4.52 1.05 -10.94
CA LEU A 54 -4.99 -0.06 -10.10
C LEU A 54 -3.99 -1.23 -10.04
N GLU A 55 -3.26 -1.48 -11.12
CA GLU A 55 -2.16 -2.46 -11.13
C GLU A 55 -1.02 -2.03 -10.20
N ASP A 56 -0.65 -0.74 -10.20
CA ASP A 56 0.36 -0.19 -9.29
C ASP A 56 -0.07 -0.36 -7.81
N TYR A 57 -1.33 -0.08 -7.50
CA TYR A 57 -1.90 -0.34 -6.18
C TYR A 57 -1.79 -1.81 -5.77
N SER A 58 -2.06 -2.73 -6.70
CA SER A 58 -2.00 -4.18 -6.45
C SER A 58 -0.57 -4.64 -6.19
N TRP A 59 0.39 -4.15 -6.96
CA TRP A 59 1.81 -4.43 -6.73
C TRP A 59 2.27 -3.91 -5.35
N LEU A 60 1.86 -2.69 -5.00
CA LEU A 60 2.23 -2.08 -3.73
C LEU A 60 1.59 -2.79 -2.53
N GLU A 61 0.34 -3.24 -2.63
CA GLU A 61 -0.31 -4.08 -1.61
C GLU A 61 0.54 -5.31 -1.31
N HIS A 62 0.96 -6.03 -2.36
CA HIS A 62 1.78 -7.22 -2.21
C HIS A 62 3.12 -6.91 -1.54
N PHE A 63 3.75 -5.81 -1.92
CA PHE A 63 4.98 -5.33 -1.29
C PHE A 63 4.77 -5.08 0.21
N VAL A 64 3.76 -4.29 0.57
CA VAL A 64 3.42 -3.94 1.96
C VAL A 64 3.08 -5.19 2.78
N ARG A 65 2.35 -6.14 2.20
CA ARG A 65 2.03 -7.41 2.85
C ARG A 65 3.29 -8.20 3.20
N ARG A 66 4.26 -8.28 2.29
CA ARG A 66 5.56 -8.93 2.57
C ARG A 66 6.36 -8.17 3.63
N LEU A 67 6.37 -6.84 3.57
CA LEU A 67 7.02 -6.01 4.59
C LEU A 67 6.47 -6.32 5.99
N LYS A 68 5.14 -6.41 6.14
CA LYS A 68 4.49 -6.78 7.41
C LYS A 68 4.84 -8.19 7.88
N ILE A 69 4.90 -9.16 6.96
CA ILE A 69 5.31 -10.54 7.29
C ILE A 69 6.73 -10.53 7.89
N ARG A 70 7.68 -9.87 7.23
CA ARG A 70 9.08 -9.77 7.71
C ARG A 70 9.20 -9.02 9.04
N ALA A 71 8.40 -7.97 9.24
CA ALA A 71 8.37 -7.26 10.52
C ALA A 71 7.87 -8.16 11.67
N ARG A 72 6.83 -8.96 11.41
CA ARG A 72 6.32 -9.94 12.37
C ARG A 72 7.35 -11.02 12.70
N GLU A 73 8.03 -11.57 11.69
CA GLU A 73 9.11 -12.54 11.90
C GLU A 73 10.20 -11.97 12.81
N LYS A 74 10.65 -10.73 12.55
CA LYS A 74 11.64 -10.06 13.41
C LYS A 74 11.15 -9.84 14.84
N LEU A 75 9.87 -9.51 15.05
CA LEU A 75 9.32 -9.37 16.40
C LEU A 75 9.21 -10.69 17.16
N VAL A 76 8.92 -11.79 16.45
CA VAL A 76 8.77 -13.11 17.07
C VAL A 76 10.13 -13.77 17.34
N PHE A 77 11.12 -13.57 16.46
CA PHE A 77 12.42 -14.25 16.53
C PHE A 77 13.59 -13.36 16.98
N GLY A 78 13.37 -12.04 17.11
CA GLY A 78 14.39 -11.06 17.47
C GLY A 78 14.23 -10.45 18.87
N GLY A 79 13.42 -11.07 19.73
CA GLY A 79 13.27 -10.74 21.16
C GLY A 79 14.08 -11.66 22.06
#